data_AF-A0A1Q8ZJG3-F1
#
_entry.id   AF-A0A1Q8ZJG3-F1
#
_cell.length_a   1.000
_cell.length_b   1.000
_cell.length_c   1.000
_cell.angle_alpha   90.00
_cell.angle_beta   90.00
_cell.angle_gamma   90.00
#
_symmetry.space_group_name_H-M   'P 1'
#
loop_
_entity.id
_entity.type
_entity.pdbx_description
1 polymer ?
#
loop_
_entity_poly.entity_id
_entity_poly.type
_entity_poly.pdbx_seq_one_letter_code
_entity_poly.pdbx_strand_id
1 'polypeptide(L)' 'MQSAIRITTKVLPDGKLELQLPIESAGEEVEVFVVLRTKPIVPTISAIDVINNSQDRQPLFKTSEEVDQYLHAERESWER' A
#
# COMPACT_ATOMS: atom_id res chain seq x y z
N MET A 1 31.84 9.30 -14.04
CA MET A 1 30.51 9.53 -13.44
C MET A 1 29.56 8.60 -14.17
N GLN A 2 28.95 7.62 -13.50
CA GLN A 2 28.05 6.67 -14.15
C GLN A 2 26.65 7.30 -14.18
N SER A 3 26.18 7.69 -15.37
CA SER A 3 24.82 8.20 -15.55
C SER A 3 23.89 7.00 -15.66
N ALA A 4 22.92 6.87 -14.75
CA ALA A 4 21.95 5.78 -14.77
C ALA A 4 20.58 6.34 -15.15
N ILE A 5 20.05 5.92 -16.31
CA ILE A 5 18.70 6.28 -16.73
C ILE A 5 17.73 5.23 -16.16
N ARG A 6 16.97 5.61 -15.14
CA ARG A 6 15.97 4.71 -14.52
C ARG A 6 14.61 4.87 -15.21
N ILE A 7 14.31 3.96 -16.13
CA ILE A 7 13.00 3.91 -16.80
C ILE A 7 12.12 2.88 -16.10
N THR A 8 10.95 3.31 -15.62
CA THR A 8 9.94 2.41 -15.04
C THR A 8 8.91 2.12 -16.12
N THR A 9 8.92 0.91 -16.67
CA THR A 9 7.92 0.45 -17.64
C THR A 9 7.09 -0.70 -17.05
N LYS A 10 5.90 -0.94 -17.61
CA LYS A 10 5.03 -2.06 -17.20
C LYS A 10 5.23 -3.23 -18.17
N VAL A 11 5.20 -4.44 -17.62
CA VAL A 11 5.16 -5.66 -18.43
C VAL A 11 3.78 -5.73 -19.09
N LEU A 12 3.75 -5.91 -20.41
CA LEU A 12 2.53 -6.08 -21.19
C LEU A 12 1.89 -7.45 -20.90
N PRO A 13 0.60 -7.65 -21.22
CA PRO A 13 -0.11 -8.90 -20.94
C PRO A 13 0.49 -10.15 -21.60
N ASP A 14 1.28 -9.96 -22.67
CA ASP A 14 2.00 -11.02 -23.37
C ASP A 14 3.40 -11.30 -22.79
N GLY A 15 3.74 -10.65 -21.67
CA GLY A 15 5.04 -10.80 -21.01
C GLY A 15 6.15 -9.95 -21.63
N LYS A 16 5.86 -9.09 -22.61
CA LYS A 16 6.86 -8.21 -23.23
C LYS A 16 7.08 -6.93 -22.43
N LEU A 17 8.30 -6.41 -22.51
CA LEU A 17 8.70 -5.10 -21.98
C LEU A 17 9.03 -4.20 -23.17
N GLU A 18 8.29 -3.09 -23.31
CA GLU A 18 8.62 -2.04 -24.27
C GLU A 18 9.33 -0.90 -23.53
N LEU A 19 10.51 -0.54 -24.04
CA LEU A 19 11.36 0.53 -23.53
C LEU A 19 11.51 1.56 -24.65
N GLN A 20 10.98 2.76 -24.46
CA GLN A 20 11.18 3.87 -25.38
C GLN A 20 12.26 4.79 -24.80
N LEU A 21 13.43 4.80 -25.44
CA LEU A 21 14.53 5.69 -25.07
C LEU A 21 14.31 7.08 -25.68
N PRO A 22 14.73 8.17 -25.01
CA PRO A 22 14.78 9.50 -25.61
C PRO A 22 15.69 9.51 -26.84
N ILE A 23 15.37 10.33 -27.83
CA ILE A 23 16.17 10.51 -29.05
C ILE A 23 17.60 10.98 -28.72
N GLU A 24 17.77 11.68 -27.59
CA GLU A 24 19.05 12.16 -27.07
C GLU A 24 20.04 11.04 -26.68
N SER A 25 19.58 9.78 -26.58
CA SER A 25 20.42 8.62 -26.28
C SER A 25 20.94 7.90 -27.54
N ALA A 26 20.74 8.46 -28.73
CA ALA A 26 21.16 7.86 -29.99
C ALA A 26 22.71 7.82 -30.10
N GLY A 27 23.28 6.61 -30.07
CA GLY A 27 24.72 6.38 -30.17
C GLY A 27 25.42 6.12 -28.83
N GLU A 28 24.69 6.12 -27.72
CA GLU A 28 25.23 5.77 -26.41
C GLU A 28 25.05 4.27 -26.09
N GLU A 29 26.04 3.68 -25.44
CA GLU A 29 25.95 2.31 -24.92
C GLU A 29 25.14 2.32 -23.61
N VAL A 30 24.00 1.62 -23.61
CA VAL A 30 23.05 1.61 -22.48
C VAL A 30 22.90 0.19 -21.94
N GLU A 31 23.09 0.04 -20.62
CA GLU A 31 22.88 -1.20 -19.90
C GLU A 31 21.48 -1.21 -19.25
N VAL A 32 20.69 -2.26 -19.52
CA VAL A 32 19.30 -2.38 -19.03
C VAL A 32 19.21 -3.45 -17.94
N PHE A 33 18.86 -3.03 -16.73
CA PHE A 33 18.60 -3.94 -15.62
C PHE A 33 17.10 -4.06 -15.33
N VAL A 34 16.58 -5.29 -15.43
CA VAL A 34 15.19 -5.59 -15.08
C VAL A 34 15.14 -6.11 -13.64
N VAL A 35 14.58 -5.30 -12.74
CA VAL A 35 14.34 -5.70 -11.34
C VAL A 35 12.86 -6.00 -11.17
N LEU A 36 12.54 -7.29 -11.04
CA LEU A 36 11.20 -7.72 -10.65
C LEU A 36 10.96 -7.35 -9.20
N ARG A 37 10.11 -6.36 -8.97
CA ARG A 37 9.63 -6.07 -7.61
C ARG A 37 8.74 -7.22 -7.18
N THR A 38 9.21 -8.02 -6.23
CA THR A 38 8.32 -8.90 -5.47
C THR A 38 7.23 -8.01 -4.91
N LYS A 39 5.98 -8.21 -5.36
CA LYS A 39 4.84 -7.51 -4.77
C LYS A 39 4.96 -7.72 -3.26
N PRO A 40 4.90 -6.67 -2.43
CA PRO A 40 4.86 -6.89 -1.00
C PRO A 40 3.69 -7.85 -0.78
N ILE A 41 4.00 -9.03 -0.27
CA ILE A 41 2.99 -9.95 0.23
C ILE A 41 2.41 -9.18 1.39
N VAL A 42 1.32 -8.44 1.13
CA VAL A 42 0.53 -7.87 2.21
C VAL A 42 0.00 -9.11 2.91
N PRO A 43 0.44 -9.41 4.14
CA PRO A 43 -0.10 -10.56 4.84
C PRO A 43 -1.60 -10.34 4.91
N THR A 44 -2.38 -11.22 4.28
CA THR A 44 -3.82 -11.26 4.46
C THR A 44 -4.03 -11.75 5.88
N ILE A 45 -4.13 -10.80 6.81
CA ILE A 45 -4.43 -11.10 8.20
C ILE A 45 -5.88 -11.60 8.22
N SER A 46 -6.11 -12.82 8.71
CA SER A 46 -7.47 -13.33 8.86
C SER A 46 -8.24 -12.45 9.82
N ALA A 47 -9.53 -12.21 9.56
CA ALA A 47 -10.39 -11.50 10.51
C ALA A 47 -10.39 -12.17 11.89
N ILE A 48 -10.24 -13.50 11.92
CA ILE A 48 -10.13 -14.29 13.15
C ILE A 48 -8.82 -13.97 13.89
N ASP A 49 -7.70 -13.85 13.16
CA ASP A 49 -6.41 -13.50 13.76
C ASP A 49 -6.42 -12.08 14.34
N VAL A 50 -7.13 -11.14 13.70
CA VAL A 50 -7.32 -9.78 14.23
C VAL A 50 -8.11 -9.80 15.53
N ILE A 51 -9.19 -10.60 15.61
CA ILE A 51 -10.00 -10.74 16.82
C ILE A 51 -9.19 -11.40 17.95
N ASN A 52 -8.43 -12.45 17.65
CA ASN A 52 -7.60 -13.13 18.65
C ASN A 52 -6.50 -12.20 19.19
N ASN A 53 -5.82 -11.45 18.31
CA ASN A 53 -4.82 -10.45 18.72
C ASN A 53 -5.42 -9.18 19.35
N SER A 54 -6.74 -8.99 19.28
CA SER A 54 -7.40 -7.85 19.93
C SER A 54 -7.55 -8.02 21.44
N GLN A 55 -7.40 -9.24 21.97
CA GLN A 55 -7.45 -9.50 23.41
C GLN A 55 -6.31 -8.82 24.18
N ASP A 56 -5.14 -8.64 23.53
CA ASP A 56 -4.00 -7.91 24.09
C ASP A 56 -4.17 -6.38 24.04
N ARG A 57 -5.17 -5.89 23.30
CA ARG A 57 -5.47 -4.46 23.18
C ARG A 57 -6.55 -4.12 24.20
N GLN A 58 -6.25 -3.17 25.09
CA GLN A 58 -7.29 -2.65 25.98
C GLN A 58 -8.42 -2.06 25.15
N PRO A 59 -9.67 -2.49 25.37
CA PRO A 59 -10.81 -1.96 24.65
C PRO A 59 -10.96 -0.46 24.98
N LEU A 60 -11.31 0.34 23.98
CA LEU A 60 -11.52 1.79 24.12
C LEU A 60 -12.63 2.12 25.12
N PHE A 61 -13.61 1.22 25.24
CA PHE A 61 -14.73 1.31 26.17
C PHE A 61 -14.79 0.02 26.98
N LYS A 62 -15.04 0.14 28.28
CA LYS A 62 -15.07 -1.01 29.20
C LYS A 62 -16.44 -1.68 29.21
N THR A 63 -17.48 -0.93 28.90
CA THR A 63 -18.87 -1.38 28.95
C THR A 63 -19.65 -0.90 27.73
N SER A 64 -20.74 -1.59 27.42
CA SER A 64 -21.69 -1.15 26.39
C SER A 64 -22.34 0.20 26.73
N GLU A 65 -22.57 0.47 28.02
CA GLU A 65 -23.15 1.73 28.51
C GLU A 65 -22.28 2.94 28.15
N GLU A 66 -20.95 2.81 28.26
CA GLU A 66 -19.99 3.86 27.87
C GLU A 66 -20.04 4.13 26.36
N VAL A 67 -20.22 3.09 25.55
CA VAL A 67 -20.38 3.21 24.09
C VAL A 67 -21.67 3.96 23.76
N ASP A 68 -22.78 3.57 24.39
CA ASP A 68 -24.08 4.21 24.14
C ASP A 68 -24.06 5.69 24.55
N GLN A 69 -23.46 6.00 25.70
CA GLN A 69 -23.31 7.39 26.15
C GLN A 69 -22.44 8.22 25.20
N TYR A 70 -21.33 7.65 24.71
CA TYR A 70 -20.47 8.31 23.73
C TYR A 70 -21.21 8.60 22.42
N LEU A 71 -21.92 7.61 21.87
CA LEU A 71 -22.68 7.76 20.62
C LEU A 71 -23.82 8.78 20.75
N HIS A 72 -24.49 8.81 21.91
CA HIS A 72 -25.51 9.81 22.19
C HIS A 72 -24.93 11.22 22.24
N ALA A 73 -23.81 11.41 22.93
CA ALA A 73 -23.14 12.71 23.00
C ALA A 73 -22.63 13.20 21.63
N GLU A 74 -22.09 12.30 20.81
CA GLU A 74 -21.71 12.63 19.43
C GLU A 74 -22.91 13.10 18.61
N ARG A 75 -24.03 12.39 18.68
CA ARG A 75 -25.25 12.75 17.95
C ARG A 75 -25.80 14.11 18.36
N GLU A 76 -25.90 14.35 19.66
CA GLU A 76 -26.36 15.65 20.20
C GLU A 76 -25.45 16.80 19.79
N SER A 77 -24.16 16.56 19.59
CA SER A 77 -23.21 17.58 19.15
C SER A 77 -23.38 17.98 17.67
N TRP A 78 -24.03 17.13 16.85
CA TRP A 78 -24.29 17.39 15.44
C TRP A 78 -25.66 18.02 15.18
N GLU A 79 -26.60 17.84 16.11
CA GLU A 79 -27.95 18.43 16.04
C GLU A 79 -28.01 19.87 16.61
N ARG A 80 -26.87 20.45 16.99
CA ARG A 80 -26.71 21.84 17.45
C ARG A 80 -26.11 22.72 16.35
#